data_AF-A0A964VF89-F1
#
_entry.id   AF-A0A964VF89-F1
#
_cell.length_a   1.000
_cell.length_b   1.000
_cell.length_c   1.000
_cell.angle_alpha   90.00
_cell.angle_beta   90.00
_cell.angle_gamma   90.00
#
_symmetry.space_group_name_H-M   'P 1'
#
loop_
_entity.id
_entity.type
_entity.pdbx_description
1 polymer ?
#
loop_
_entity_poly.entity_id
_entity_poly.type
_entity_poly.pdbx_seq_one_letter_code
_entity_poly.pdbx_strand_id
1 'polypeptide(L)'
;MLYGPDALFVSIRAFDGAPDSIAGQLTRRDQDSYSDLLAVTIDNYFNRRTAFQFAVNPVCVKTDTYSFNDTNEDRNWDAVWDAATFRDAATSGGGP
;
A
#
# COMPACT_ATOMS: atom_id res chain seq x y z
N MET A 1 14.30 1.59 -0.24
CA MET A 1 14.06 0.75 0.95
C MET A 1 15.25 0.90 1.87
N LEU A 2 15.01 1.08 3.16
CA LEU A 2 16.02 1.16 4.22
C LEU A 2 15.58 0.22 5.34
N TYR A 3 16.52 -0.38 6.06
CA TYR A 3 16.22 -1.20 7.23
C TYR A 3 17.03 -0.72 8.43
N GLY A 4 16.43 -0.80 9.61
CA GLY A 4 17.07 -0.56 10.89
C GLY A 4 16.91 -1.77 11.81
N PRO A 5 17.35 -1.67 13.07
CA PRO A 5 17.19 -2.75 14.05
C PRO A 5 15.72 -3.09 14.32
N ASP A 6 14.82 -2.10 14.25
CA ASP A 6 13.43 -2.26 14.69
C ASP A 6 12.39 -2.12 13.55
N ALA A 7 12.80 -1.64 12.37
CA ALA A 7 11.86 -1.31 11.31
C ALA A 7 12.43 -1.45 9.89
N LEU A 8 11.53 -1.77 8.95
CA LEU A 8 11.74 -1.67 7.52
C LEU A 8 11.02 -0.41 7.01
N PHE A 9 11.76 0.46 6.32
CA PHE A 9 11.22 1.64 5.67
C PHE A 9 11.11 1.42 4.16
N VAL A 10 9.89 1.50 3.65
CA VAL A 10 9.60 1.38 2.22
C VAL A 10 9.03 2.69 1.71
N SER A 11 9.58 3.18 0.60
CA SER A 11 9.08 4.35 -0.12
C SER A 11 8.83 3.95 -1.56
N ILE A 12 7.64 4.27 -2.06
CA ILE A 12 7.21 3.95 -3.41
C ILE A 12 6.80 5.25 -4.08
N ARG A 13 7.24 5.46 -5.32
CA ARG A 13 6.73 6.50 -6.20
C ARG A 13 6.13 5.83 -7.43
N ALA A 14 4.82 5.95 -7.58
CA ALA A 14 4.09 5.43 -8.72
C ALA A 14 3.81 6.59 -9.68
N PHE A 15 4.28 6.47 -10.93
CA PHE A 15 4.02 7.45 -11.98
C PHE A 15 2.81 7.01 -12.79
N ASP A 16 1.83 7.91 -12.91
CA ASP A 16 0.65 7.72 -13.75
C ASP A 16 0.60 8.85 -14.80
N GLY A 17 0.35 8.50 -16.06
CA GLY A 17 0.22 9.45 -17.16
C GLY A 17 -1.09 10.23 -17.15
N ALA A 18 -2.10 9.76 -16.41
CA ALA A 18 -3.38 10.40 -16.19
C ALA A 18 -3.60 10.61 -14.68
N PRO A 19 -2.84 11.52 -14.04
CA PRO A 19 -2.88 11.67 -12.59
C PRO A 19 -4.29 12.00 -12.08
N ASP A 20 -5.08 12.75 -12.84
CA ASP A 20 -6.49 13.07 -12.60
C ASP A 20 -7.39 11.84 -12.44
N SER A 21 -7.00 10.70 -13.02
CA SER A 21 -7.72 9.44 -12.97
C SER A 21 -7.36 8.55 -11.77
N ILE A 22 -6.37 8.92 -10.96
CA ILE A 22 -5.99 8.15 -9.76
C ILE A 22 -7.15 8.18 -8.74
N ALA A 23 -7.72 7.01 -8.48
CA ALA A 23 -8.86 6.80 -7.59
C ALA A 23 -8.41 6.63 -6.14
N GLY A 24 -9.03 7.37 -5.21
CA GLY A 24 -8.78 7.26 -3.78
C GLY A 24 -10.01 7.63 -2.97
N GLN A 25 -10.75 6.63 -2.52
CA GLN A 25 -11.91 6.81 -1.64
C GLN A 25 -11.48 6.78 -0.18
N LEU A 26 -11.92 7.78 0.60
CA LEU A 26 -11.70 7.78 2.04
C LEU A 26 -12.72 6.85 2.71
N THR A 27 -12.22 5.76 3.27
CA THR A 27 -12.99 4.78 4.05
C THR A 27 -12.30 4.56 5.40
N ARG A 28 -12.84 3.64 6.22
CA ARG A 28 -12.11 3.15 7.39
C ARG A 28 -11.02 2.17 6.95
N ARG A 29 -10.04 1.94 7.83
CA ARG A 29 -9.06 0.85 7.67
C ARG A 29 -9.78 -0.46 7.33
N ASP A 30 -9.16 -1.26 6.46
CA ASP A 30 -9.61 -2.59 6.04
C ASP A 30 -10.98 -2.63 5.33
N GLN A 31 -11.52 -1.47 4.93
CA GLN A 31 -12.73 -1.40 4.10
C GLN A 31 -12.37 -1.31 2.63
N ASP A 32 -12.87 -2.27 1.86
CA ASP A 32 -12.79 -2.27 0.41
C ASP A 32 -13.40 -0.98 -0.17
N SER A 33 -12.78 -0.47 -1.23
CA SER A 33 -13.21 0.75 -1.89
C SER A 33 -12.81 0.75 -3.36
N TYR A 34 -13.45 1.59 -4.16
CA TYR A 34 -12.97 1.89 -5.51
C TYR A 34 -11.78 2.85 -5.40
N SER A 35 -10.58 2.27 -5.29
CA SER A 35 -9.32 3.00 -5.18
C SER A 35 -8.20 2.26 -5.90
N ASP A 36 -7.21 3.01 -6.37
CA ASP A 36 -5.90 2.45 -6.67
C ASP A 36 -5.20 2.03 -5.37
N LEU A 37 -4.31 1.04 -5.46
CA LEU A 37 -3.60 0.50 -4.31
C LEU A 37 -2.12 0.32 -4.61
N LEU A 38 -1.29 0.67 -3.64
CA LEU A 38 0.10 0.23 -3.57
C LEU A 38 0.23 -0.76 -2.42
N ALA A 39 0.82 -1.91 -2.70
CA ALA A 39 1.02 -2.97 -1.73
C ALA A 39 2.48 -3.39 -1.64
N VAL A 40 2.93 -3.69 -0.43
CA VAL A 40 4.21 -4.34 -0.13
C VAL A 40 3.91 -5.66 0.55
N THR A 41 4.38 -6.75 -0.04
CA THR A 41 4.18 -8.10 0.50
C THR A 41 5.52 -8.68 0.91
N ILE A 42 5.60 -9.15 2.16
CA ILE A 42 6.85 -9.61 2.79
C ILE A 42 6.67 -11.06 3.25
N ASP A 43 7.52 -11.95 2.75
CA ASP A 43 7.73 -13.28 3.32
C ASP A 43 8.99 -13.24 4.20
N ASN A 44 8.81 -12.92 5.48
CA ASN A 44 9.91 -12.82 6.45
C ASN A 44 10.42 -14.19 6.92
N TYR A 45 9.62 -15.25 6.77
CA TYR A 45 10.01 -16.62 7.10
C TYR A 45 10.77 -17.31 5.96
N PHE A 46 10.80 -16.69 4.77
CA PHE A 46 11.39 -17.21 3.54
C PHE A 46 10.92 -18.63 3.19
N ASN A 47 9.68 -18.95 3.57
CA ASN A 47 9.12 -20.29 3.44
C ASN A 47 8.24 -20.43 2.19
N ARG A 48 7.99 -19.32 1.46
CA ARG A 48 7.14 -19.22 0.27
C ARG A 48 5.69 -19.66 0.47
N ARG A 49 5.25 -19.72 1.72
CA ARG A 49 3.93 -20.22 2.15
C ARG A 49 3.18 -19.22 3.01
N THR A 50 3.89 -18.29 3.63
CA THR A 50 3.33 -17.23 4.47
C THR A 50 3.81 -15.88 3.98
N ALA A 51 2.93 -14.89 3.96
CA ALA A 51 3.30 -13.53 3.63
C ALA A 51 2.42 -12.52 4.37
N PHE A 52 2.97 -11.34 4.61
CA PHE A 52 2.29 -10.21 5.22
C PHE A 52 2.22 -9.09 4.20
N GLN A 53 1.01 -8.67 3.84
CA GLN A 53 0.77 -7.60 2.90
C GLN A 53 0.37 -6.33 3.64
N PHE A 54 0.98 -5.22 3.25
CA PHE A 54 0.67 -3.87 3.72
C PHE A 54 0.31 -3.03 2.52
N ALA A 55 -0.92 -2.52 2.46
CA ALA A 55 -1.41 -1.74 1.35
C ALA A 55 -1.96 -0.38 1.79
N VAL A 56 -1.75 0.62 0.94
CA VAL A 56 -2.37 1.94 1.07
C VAL A 56 -3.01 2.37 -0.23
N ASN A 57 -4.13 3.08 -0.10
CA ASN A 57 -4.69 3.85 -1.22
C ASN A 57 -4.11 5.28 -1.24
N PRO A 58 -4.34 6.06 -2.32
CA PRO A 58 -3.80 7.42 -2.46
C PRO A 58 -4.19 8.40 -1.34
N VAL A 59 -5.28 8.15 -0.62
CA VAL A 59 -5.74 8.97 0.52
C VAL A 59 -5.36 8.37 1.88
N CYS A 60 -4.38 7.45 1.90
CA CYS A 60 -3.78 6.85 3.09
C CYS A 60 -4.73 5.96 3.91
N VAL A 61 -5.78 5.40 3.31
CA VAL A 61 -6.49 4.27 3.91
C VAL A 61 -5.57 3.06 3.89
N LYS A 62 -5.38 2.44 5.06
CA LYS A 62 -4.55 1.25 5.25
C LYS A 62 -5.38 -0.03 5.14
N THR A 63 -4.77 -1.06 4.57
CA THR A 63 -5.25 -2.44 4.59
C THR A 63 -4.07 -3.38 4.84
N ASP A 64 -4.28 -4.43 5.62
CA ASP A 64 -3.29 -5.49 5.79
C ASP A 64 -3.91 -6.88 5.77
N THR A 65 -3.13 -7.83 5.25
CA THR A 65 -3.57 -9.20 5.04
C THR A 65 -2.43 -10.15 5.38
N TYR A 66 -2.75 -11.21 6.12
CA TYR A 66 -1.86 -12.35 6.31
C TYR A 66 -2.26 -13.48 5.36
N SER A 67 -1.37 -13.85 4.44
CA SER A 67 -1.57 -14.99 3.54
C SER A 67 -0.87 -16.23 4.10
N PHE A 68 -1.50 -17.39 4.01
CA PHE A 68 -0.98 -18.67 4.52
C PHE A 68 -1.49 -19.89 3.77
N ASN A 69 -0.82 -21.03 3.92
CA ASN A 69 -1.18 -22.30 3.27
C ASN A 69 -1.42 -22.16 1.76
N ASP A 70 -0.61 -21.33 1.10
CA ASP A 70 -0.60 -21.04 -0.34
C ASP A 70 -1.86 -20.36 -0.92
N THR A 71 -3.04 -20.54 -0.34
CA THR A 71 -4.32 -20.06 -0.92
C THR A 71 -5.22 -19.31 0.06
N ASN A 72 -4.88 -19.29 1.35
CA ASN A 72 -5.73 -18.66 2.36
C ASN A 72 -5.23 -17.27 2.70
N GLU A 73 -6.18 -16.42 3.09
CA GLU A 73 -5.95 -15.06 3.56
C GLU A 73 -6.73 -14.83 4.85
N ASP A 74 -6.09 -14.16 5.81
CA ASP A 74 -6.73 -13.57 6.97
C ASP A 74 -6.66 -12.04 6.83
N ARG A 75 -7.83 -11.45 6.52
CA ARG A 75 -8.01 -9.99 6.43
C ARG A 75 -8.38 -9.34 7.77
N ASN A 76 -8.50 -10.14 8.84
CA ASN A 76 -8.69 -9.62 10.20
C ASN A 76 -7.36 -9.49 10.95
N TRP A 77 -6.25 -9.91 10.35
CA TRP A 77 -4.93 -9.63 10.88
C TRP A 77 -4.73 -8.11 10.92
N ASP A 78 -4.39 -7.57 12.09
CA ASP A 78 -4.33 -6.13 12.36
C ASP A 78 -2.92 -5.74 12.82
N ALA A 79 -2.05 -5.48 11.86
CA ALA A 79 -0.66 -5.15 12.10
C ALA A 79 -0.48 -3.75 12.69
N VAL A 80 0.62 -3.53 13.43
CA VAL A 80 1.03 -2.20 13.86
C VAL A 80 2.04 -1.64 12.87
N TRP A 81 1.63 -0.61 12.11
CA TRP A 81 2.49 0.04 11.11
C TRP A 81 1.97 1.44 10.75
N ASP A 82 2.89 2.28 10.27
CA ASP A 82 2.61 3.66 9.86
C ASP A 82 2.74 3.82 8.34
N ALA A 83 1.96 4.75 7.80
CA ALA A 83 2.00 5.12 6.40
C ALA A 83 1.72 6.61 6.21
N ALA A 84 2.22 7.14 5.11
CA ALA A 84 1.86 8.46 4.60
C ALA A 84 1.81 8.39 3.08
N THR A 85 0.82 9.07 2.49
CA THR A 85 0.71 9.19 1.04
C THR A 85 0.72 10.65 0.63
N PHE A 86 1.24 10.90 -0.56
CA PHE A 86 1.21 12.20 -1.19
C PHE A 86 1.02 11.99 -2.68
N ARG A 87 0.13 12.80 -3.28
CA ARG A 87 -0.07 12.84 -4.72
C ARG A 87 0.57 14.11 -5.26
N ASP A 88 1.51 13.94 -6.18
CA ASP A 88 2.10 15.06 -6.89
C ASP A 88 1.00 15.88 -7.58
N ALA A 89 1.14 17.21 -7.57
CA ALA A 89 0.26 18.06 -8.36
C ALA A 89 0.38 17.66 -9.84
N ALA A 90 -0.74 17.66 -10.56
CA ALA A 90 -0.67 17.58 -12.01
C ALA A 90 0.19 18.75 -12.49
N THR A 91 1.26 18.48 -13.23
CA THR A 91 2.05 19.53 -13.86
C THR A 91 1.09 20.31 -14.75
N SER A 92 0.72 21.52 -14.35
CA SER A 92 0.02 22.44 -15.24
C SER A 92 0.98 22.72 -16.39
N GLY A 93 0.77 22.06 -17.52
CA GLY A 93 1.44 22.39 -18.78
C GLY A 93 1.02 23.78 -19.21
N GLY A 94 1.61 24.81 -18.61
CA GLY A 94 1.64 26.14 -19.17
C GLY A 94 2.59 26.10 -20.35
N GLY A 95 2.04 26.17 -21.56
CA GLY A 95 2.83 26.33 -22.77
C GLY A 95 3.54 27.68 -22.82
N PRO A 96 4.55 27.84 -23.69
CA PRO A 96 4.63 29.04 -24.51
C PRO A 96 3.56 29.05 -25.60
#